data_AF-A0A0D0CZ78-F1
#
_entry.id   AF-A0A0D0CZ78-F1
#
_cell.length_a   1.000
_cell.length_b   1.000
_cell.length_c   1.000
_cell.angle_alpha   90.00
_cell.angle_beta   90.00
_cell.angle_gamma   90.00
#
_symmetry.space_group_name_H-M   'P 1'
#
loop_
_entity.id
_entity.type
_entity.pdbx_description
1 polymer ?
#
loop_
_entity_poly.entity_id
_entity_poly.type
_entity_poly.pdbx_seq_one_letter_code
_entity_poly.pdbx_strand_id
1 'polypeptide(L)' 'MWKKKGEGLTSREFKGTVKFGGGSLMVEGRMDAEQYVAILEGGLLQSMEDSGIPADEVIFQQDNDLKHTS' A
#
# COMPACT_ATOMS: atom_id res chain seq x y z
N MET A 1 2.80 11.00 5.97
CA MET A 1 3.14 11.89 7.12
C MET A 1 4.33 12.74 6.74
N TRP A 2 4.29 14.05 6.98
CA TRP A 2 5.44 14.93 6.77
C TRP A 2 6.17 15.11 8.10
N LYS A 3 7.44 14.69 8.18
CA LYS A 3 8.30 14.86 9.36
C LYS A 3 9.21 16.06 9.21
N LYS A 4 9.48 16.73 10.33
CA LYS A 4 10.43 17.85 10.35
C LYS A 4 11.86 17.34 10.17
N LYS A 5 12.69 18.15 9.51
CA LYS A 5 14.10 17.84 9.27
C LYS A 5 14.82 17.61 10.61
N GLY A 6 15.33 16.40 10.82
CA GLY A 6 16.07 16.01 12.02
C GLY A 6 15.30 15.14 13.02
N GLU A 7 14.00 14.91 12.83
CA GLU A 7 13.28 13.89 13.61
C GLU A 7 13.66 12.49 13.10
N GLY A 8 14.16 11.63 14.00
CA GLY A 8 14.44 10.23 13.70
C GLY A 8 13.15 9.46 13.43
N LEU A 9 13.19 8.51 12.50
CA LEU A 9 12.07 7.62 12.23
C LEU A 9 11.87 6.70 13.44
N THR A 10 10.64 6.65 13.92
CA THR A 10 10.21 5.70 14.94
C THR A 10 10.15 4.29 14.35
N SER A 11 10.23 3.27 15.20
CA SER A 11 10.12 1.86 14.77
C SER A 11 8.78 1.55 14.06
N ARG A 12 7.75 2.38 14.29
CA ARG A 12 6.46 2.33 13.57
C ARG A 12 6.49 2.98 12.20
N GLU A 13 7.39 3.94 11.97
CA GLU A 13 7.53 4.63 10.67
C GLU A 13 8.43 3.85 9.70
N PHE A 14 9.30 2.99 10.22
CA PHE A 14 10.18 2.16 9.40
C PHE A 14 10.35 0.77 10.02
N LYS A 15 9.37 -0.10 9.79
CA LYS A 15 9.59 -1.54 9.69
C LYS A 15 9.80 -1.80 8.20
N GLY A 16 10.86 -2.52 7.82
CA GLY A 16 11.29 -2.67 6.42
C GLY A 16 10.11 -2.79 5.46
N THR A 17 10.05 -1.91 4.46
CA THR A 17 8.91 -1.83 3.56
C THR A 17 8.87 -3.11 2.74
N VAL A 18 7.90 -3.97 3.00
CA VAL A 18 7.65 -5.10 2.11
C VAL A 18 6.85 -4.56 0.94
N LYS A 19 7.52 -4.40 -0.21
CA LYS A 19 6.87 -3.97 -1.45
C LYS A 19 6.16 -5.18 -2.04
N PHE A 20 4.85 -5.25 -1.83
CA PHE A 20 4.01 -6.15 -2.59
C PHE A 20 3.39 -5.37 -3.74
N GLY A 21 3.80 -5.67 -4.96
CA GLY A 21 3.12 -5.16 -6.15
C GLY A 21 2.00 -6.11 -6.51
N GLY A 22 0.75 -5.81 -6.14
CA GLY A 22 -0.52 -6.32 -6.72
C GLY A 22 -0.69 -7.79 -7.09
N GLY A 23 0.22 -8.70 -6.73
CA GLY A 23 0.29 -10.04 -7.33
C GLY A 23 0.61 -10.01 -8.84
N SER A 24 0.06 -10.97 -9.59
CA SER A 24 0.25 -11.11 -11.04
C SER A 24 -0.63 -10.18 -11.89
N LEU A 25 -1.36 -9.25 -11.25
CA LEU A 25 -2.24 -8.29 -11.94
C LEU A 25 -1.39 -7.16 -12.54
N MET A 26 -1.32 -7.15 -13.87
CA MET A 26 -0.67 -6.11 -14.65
C MET A 26 -1.60 -4.91 -14.80
N VAL A 27 -1.08 -3.70 -14.66
CA VAL A 27 -1.80 -2.47 -15.01
C VAL A 27 -1.72 -2.32 -16.53
N GLU A 28 -2.86 -2.43 -17.21
CA GLU A 28 -2.93 -2.23 -18.65
C GLU A 28 -3.24 -0.76 -18.95
N GLY A 29 -2.28 -0.03 -19.53
CA GLY A 29 -2.46 1.38 -19.89
C GLY A 29 -2.55 2.31 -18.67
N ARG A 30 -3.51 3.24 -18.69
CA ARG A 30 -3.76 4.13 -17.54
C ARG A 30 -4.72 3.42 -16.59
N MET A 31 -4.25 3.15 -15.37
CA MET A 31 -5.07 2.59 -14.31
C MET A 31 -6.31 3.44 -14.07
N ASP A 32 -7.47 2.80 -14.18
CA ASP A 32 -8.76 3.35 -13.77
C ASP A 32 -9.18 2.79 -12.40
N ALA A 33 -10.35 3.23 -11.92
CA ALA A 33 -10.87 2.82 -10.62
C ALA A 33 -11.18 1.31 -10.56
N GLU A 34 -11.62 0.71 -11.66
CA GLU A 34 -11.98 -0.71 -11.71
C GLU A 34 -10.72 -1.59 -11.61
N GLN A 35 -9.69 -1.28 -12.40
CA GLN A 35 -8.39 -1.94 -12.29
C GLN A 35 -7.76 -1.72 -10.92
N TYR A 36 -7.92 -0.53 -10.33
CA TYR A 36 -7.43 -0.24 -8.98
C TYR A 36 -8.08 -1.15 -7.93
N VAL A 37 -9.41 -1.28 -7.94
CA VAL A 37 -10.13 -2.19 -7.03
C VAL A 37 -9.70 -3.64 -7.25
N ALA A 38 -9.60 -4.10 -8.51
CA ALA A 38 -9.16 -5.46 -8.82
C ALA A 38 -7.75 -5.77 -8.28
N ILE A 39 -6.83 -4.80 -8.33
CA ILE A 39 -5.48 -4.93 -7.76
C ILE A 39 -5.53 -5.02 -6.23
N LEU A 40 -6.38 -4.23 -5.58
CA LEU A 40 -6.55 -4.30 -4.12
C LEU A 40 -7.15 -5.64 -3.70
N GLU A 41 -8.21 -6.10 -4.36
CA GLU A 41 -8.86 -7.38 -4.05
C GLU A 41 -7.94 -8.58 -4.29
N GLY A 42 -7.22 -8.59 -5.42
CA GLY A 42 -6.33 -9.69 -5.78
C GLY A 42 -4.99 -9.69 -5.06
N GLY A 43 -4.51 -8.53 -4.61
CA GLY A 43 -3.15 -8.37 -4.09
C GLY A 43 -3.06 -8.02 -2.60
N LEU A 44 -3.94 -7.16 -2.09
CA LEU A 44 -3.75 -6.55 -0.76
C LEU A 44 -3.91 -7.57 0.37
N LEU A 45 -4.95 -8.42 0.33
CA LEU A 45 -5.21 -9.40 1.38
C LEU A 45 -4.07 -10.41 1.51
N GLN A 46 -3.61 -10.97 0.39
CA GLN A 46 -2.47 -11.89 0.38
C GLN A 46 -1.20 -11.20 0.89
N SER A 47 -0.98 -9.96 0.49
CA SER A 47 0.16 -9.17 0.96
C SER A 47 0.14 -8.92 2.47
N MET A 48 -1.05 -8.69 3.04
CA MET A 48 -1.22 -8.54 4.49
C MET A 48 -0.87 -9.84 5.20
N GLU A 49 -1.35 -10.99 4.71
CA GLU A 49 -1.02 -12.31 5.26
C GLU A 49 0.49 -12.61 5.16
N ASP A 50 1.08 -12.44 3.98
CA ASP A 50 2.50 -12.71 3.70
C ASP A 50 3.43 -11.82 4.51
N SER A 51 2.98 -10.60 4.86
CA SER A 51 3.78 -9.66 5.66
C SER A 51 3.97 -10.11 7.11
N GLY A 52 3.10 -10.98 7.63
CA GLY A 52 3.07 -11.37 9.04
C GLY A 52 2.82 -10.20 10.01
N ILE A 53 2.33 -9.05 9.52
CA ILE A 53 1.97 -7.89 10.34
C ILE A 53 0.58 -8.15 10.94
N PRO A 54 0.41 -7.98 12.26
CA PRO A 54 -0.91 -8.06 12.88
C PRO A 54 -1.89 -7.09 12.21
N ALA A 55 -3.12 -7.53 11.94
CA ALA A 55 -4.09 -6.72 11.20
C ALA A 55 -4.38 -5.35 11.84
N ASP A 56 -4.27 -5.25 13.17
CA ASP A 56 -4.42 -4.01 13.94
C ASP A 56 -3.20 -3.06 13.87
N GLU A 57 -2.07 -3.57 13.39
CA GLU A 57 -0.85 -2.79 13.14
C GLU A 57 -0.67 -2.40 11.66
N VAL A 58 -1.51 -2.92 10.75
CA VAL A 58 -1.41 -2.62 9.32
C VAL A 58 -1.89 -1.19 9.04
N ILE A 59 -1.05 -0.42 8.36
CA ILE A 59 -1.40 0.90 7.83
C ILE A 59 -1.44 0.83 6.31
N PHE A 60 -2.62 1.04 5.73
CA PHE A 60 -2.75 1.20 4.29
C PHE A 60 -2.41 2.64 3.88
N GLN A 61 -1.45 2.80 2.96
CA GLN A 61 -1.02 4.11 2.47
C GLN A 61 -1.00 4.12 0.93
N GLN A 62 -1.59 5.16 0.36
CA GLN A 62 -1.55 5.49 -1.07
C GLN A 62 -1.24 6.98 -1.26
N ASP A 63 -1.01 7.42 -2.50
CA ASP A 63 -0.92 8.84 -2.82
C ASP A 63 -2.33 9.46 -2.97
N ASN A 64 -2.40 10.79 -3.09
CA ASN A 64 -3.67 11.53 -3.23
C ASN A 64 -4.06 11.73 -4.71
N ASP A 65 -3.70 10.83 -5.63
CA ASP A 65 -4.17 10.90 -7.01
C ASP A 65 -5.70 10.75 -7.06
N LEU A 66 -6.38 11.53 -7.91
CA LEU A 66 -7.86 11.55 -8.02
C LEU A 66 -8.43 10.15 -8.29
N LYS A 67 -7.69 9.29 -8.99
CA LYS A 67 -8.08 7.90 -9.28
C LYS A 67 -8.23 7.01 -8.03
N HIS A 68 -7.69 7.45 -6.90
CA HIS A 68 -7.76 6.76 -5.61
C HIS A 68 -8.92 7.24 -4.73
N THR A 69 -9.71 8.19 -5.23
CA THR A 69 -10.82 8.83 -4.50
C THR A 69 -12.17 8.72 -5.22
N SER A 70 -12.20 8.07 -6.39
CA SER A 70 -13.38 7.84 -7.24
C SER A 70 -14.18 6.62 -6.84
#